data_AF-A0A7U9X5W7-F1
#
_entry.id   AF-A0A7U9X5W7-F1
#
_cell.length_a   1.000
_cell.length_b   1.000
_cell.length_c   1.000
_cell.angle_alpha   90.00
_cell.angle_beta   90.00
_cell.angle_gamma   90.00
#
_symmetry.space_group_name_H-M   'P 1'
#
loop_
_entity.id
_entity.type
_entity.pdbx_description
1 polymer ?
#
loop_
_entity_poly.entity_id
_entity_poly.type
_entity_poly.pdbx_seq_one_letter_code
_entity_poly.pdbx_strand_id
1 'polypeptide(L)'
;MDTLKEIIKRFCEKYELEFYENFLLEIVTDISEYIRKDDSEYYYDRKEQIDCALGILYEDSNERLIILVKVQDTINFLSTLLHEYVHLCDYKKLSIIRNNLIYRELQDEYVFLFWTEFHATYLSYKFFIDMYPTEIDVKAVQNEIVINLIEYYSSSLRLDKNEAMNKTVRSYGSYLALYDVFGDEVTLYPKQYYYNKIFLEIYNFLKNHKTFDDFIAVYGNFNDLLLKI
;
A
#
# COMPACT_ATOMS: atom_id res chain seq x y z
N MET A 1 23.33 -2.26 5.27
CA MET A 1 22.76 -2.06 3.93
C MET A 1 22.65 -3.38 3.17
N ASP A 2 23.71 -4.20 3.13
CA ASP A 2 23.74 -5.45 2.35
C ASP A 2 22.67 -6.48 2.75
N THR A 3 22.45 -6.70 4.05
CA THR A 3 21.37 -7.58 4.53
C THR A 3 19.98 -7.09 4.09
N LEU A 4 19.77 -5.77 4.07
CA LEU A 4 18.49 -5.18 3.68
C LEU A 4 18.24 -5.35 2.18
N LYS A 5 19.27 -5.11 1.36
CA LYS A 5 19.22 -5.35 -0.09
C LYS A 5 18.91 -6.81 -0.40
N GLU A 6 19.50 -7.76 0.34
CA GLU A 6 19.23 -9.18 0.18
C GLU A 6 17.79 -9.54 0.55
N ILE A 7 17.23 -8.97 1.62
CA ILE A 7 15.81 -9.18 1.98
C ILE A 7 14.89 -8.64 0.88
N ILE A 8 15.13 -7.42 0.39
CA ILE A 8 14.35 -6.82 -0.69
C ILE A 8 14.48 -7.65 -1.97
N LYS A 9 15.69 -8.13 -2.30
CA LYS A 9 15.90 -8.99 -3.46
C LYS A 9 15.07 -10.27 -3.38
N ARG A 10 15.08 -10.97 -2.23
CA ARG A 10 14.25 -12.16 -2.01
C ARG A 10 12.76 -11.86 -2.08
N PHE A 11 12.34 -10.71 -1.55
CA PHE A 11 10.96 -10.22 -1.66
C PHE A 11 10.57 -10.03 -3.13
N CYS A 12 11.44 -9.37 -3.92
CA CYS A 12 11.21 -9.14 -5.34
C CYS A 12 11.15 -10.45 -6.14
N GLU A 13 12.11 -11.36 -5.92
CA GLU A 13 12.15 -12.68 -6.57
C GLU A 13 10.89 -13.49 -6.28
N LYS A 14 10.39 -13.44 -5.05
CA LYS A 14 9.20 -14.19 -4.62
C LYS A 14 7.90 -13.68 -5.25
N TYR A 15 7.78 -12.36 -5.44
CA TYR A 15 6.55 -11.72 -5.95
C TYR A 15 6.70 -11.17 -7.37
N GLU A 16 7.75 -11.59 -8.08
CA GLU A 16 8.01 -11.22 -9.47
C GLU A 16 8.06 -9.69 -9.67
N LEU A 17 8.57 -8.97 -8.67
CA LEU A 17 8.84 -7.54 -8.76
C LEU A 17 10.23 -7.30 -9.35
N GLU A 18 10.40 -6.15 -10.00
CA GLU A 18 11.71 -5.73 -10.48
C GLU A 18 12.59 -5.28 -9.30
N PHE A 19 13.79 -5.85 -9.20
CA PHE A 19 14.76 -5.42 -8.21
C PHE A 19 15.63 -4.27 -8.76
N TYR A 20 15.43 -3.07 -8.23
CA TYR A 20 16.28 -1.91 -8.48
C TYR A 20 17.49 -1.90 -7.54
N GLU A 21 18.68 -2.22 -8.04
CA GLU A 21 19.91 -2.28 -7.22
C GLU A 21 20.32 -0.92 -6.61
N ASN A 22 19.98 0.17 -7.31
CA ASN A 22 20.36 1.55 -7.00
C ASN A 22 19.17 2.39 -6.50
N PHE A 23 18.19 1.80 -5.82
CA PHE A 23 17.13 2.57 -5.17
C PHE A 23 17.70 3.47 -4.06
N LEU A 24 17.12 4.65 -3.88
CA LEU A 24 17.49 5.57 -2.81
C LEU A 24 16.59 5.32 -1.60
N LEU A 25 17.21 5.20 -0.43
CA LEU A 25 16.55 5.01 0.85
C LEU A 25 17.15 5.97 1.86
N GLU A 26 16.30 6.80 2.46
CA GLU A 26 16.68 7.67 3.56
C GLU A 26 15.87 7.31 4.81
N ILE A 27 16.58 7.05 5.91
CA ILE A 27 15.96 6.78 7.21
C ILE A 27 15.96 8.09 8.00
N VAL A 28 14.76 8.60 8.29
CA VAL A 28 14.58 9.95 8.85
C VAL A 28 13.85 9.90 10.18
N THR A 29 14.08 10.89 11.05
CA THR A 29 13.31 11.02 12.30
C THR A 29 11.95 11.69 12.07
N ASP A 30 11.89 12.57 11.07
CA ASP A 30 10.71 13.37 10.73
C ASP A 30 10.64 13.54 9.20
N ILE A 31 9.64 12.88 8.58
CA ILE A 31 9.40 12.95 7.13
C ILE A 31 8.92 14.35 6.73
N SER A 32 8.04 14.96 7.53
CA SER A 32 7.52 16.31 7.29
C SER A 32 8.64 17.34 7.28
N GLU A 33 9.58 17.24 8.22
CA GLU A 33 10.74 18.13 8.26
C GLU A 33 11.65 17.93 7.05
N TYR A 34 11.89 16.68 6.63
CA TYR A 34 12.70 16.36 5.45
C TYR A 34 12.09 16.99 4.19
N ILE A 35 10.82 16.67 3.90
CA ILE A 35 10.15 17.15 2.68
C ILE A 35 10.02 18.67 2.70
N ARG A 36 9.59 19.28 3.82
CA ARG A 36 9.42 20.74 3.90
C ARG A 36 10.72 21.52 3.67
N LYS A 37 11.89 20.93 4.00
CA LYS A 37 13.20 21.55 3.72
C LYS A 37 13.59 21.46 2.25
N ASP A 38 13.21 20.38 1.58
CA ASP A 38 13.48 20.19 0.15
C ASP A 38 12.48 20.97 -0.72
N ASP A 39 11.18 20.80 -0.43
CA ASP A 39 10.06 21.41 -1.16
C ASP A 39 8.89 21.74 -0.21
N SER A 40 8.82 23.02 0.20
CA SER A 40 7.77 23.48 1.10
C SER A 40 6.39 23.54 0.45
N GLU A 41 6.32 23.80 -0.87
CA GLU A 41 5.04 23.93 -1.57
C GLU A 41 4.35 22.57 -1.65
N TYR A 42 5.09 21.55 -2.09
CA TYR A 42 4.63 20.17 -2.09
C TYR A 42 4.25 19.69 -0.67
N TYR A 43 5.04 20.02 0.35
CA TYR A 43 4.71 19.68 1.73
C TYR A 43 3.33 20.21 2.15
N TYR A 44 3.04 21.49 1.86
CA TYR A 44 1.76 22.08 2.29
C TYR A 44 0.58 21.57 1.47
N ASP A 45 0.77 21.22 0.20
CA ASP A 45 -0.26 20.60 -0.64
C ASP A 45 -0.67 19.21 -0.13
N ARG A 46 0.29 18.43 0.37
CA ARG A 46 0.10 17.05 0.85
C ARG A 46 0.20 16.88 2.37
N LYS A 47 0.06 17.98 3.12
CA LYS A 47 0.42 18.06 4.55
C LYS A 47 -0.18 16.94 5.40
N GLU A 48 -1.47 16.68 5.26
CA GLU A 48 -2.18 15.68 6.06
C GLU A 48 -1.64 14.27 5.83
N GLN A 49 -1.30 13.93 4.58
CA GLN A 49 -0.73 12.64 4.23
C GLN A 49 0.70 12.50 4.76
N ILE A 50 1.51 13.56 4.60
CA ILE A 50 2.92 13.55 5.00
C ILE A 50 3.08 13.51 6.52
N ASP A 51 2.30 14.29 7.27
CA ASP A 51 2.43 14.35 8.74
C ASP A 51 2.11 13.03 9.44
N CYS A 52 1.28 12.19 8.82
CA CYS A 52 0.91 10.88 9.34
C CYS A 52 1.75 9.73 8.77
N ALA A 53 2.68 10.00 7.85
CA ALA A 53 3.45 8.98 7.17
C ALA A 53 4.49 8.32 8.10
N LEU A 54 4.55 6.98 8.06
CA LEU A 54 5.67 6.20 8.60
C LEU A 54 6.70 5.90 7.51
N GLY A 55 6.28 5.90 6.24
CA GLY A 55 7.13 5.89 5.07
C GLY A 55 6.40 6.57 3.91
N ILE A 56 7.16 6.99 2.91
CA ILE A 56 6.64 7.57 1.68
C ILE A 56 7.66 7.42 0.55
N LEU A 57 7.20 7.01 -0.63
CA LEU A 57 7.92 7.23 -1.87
C LEU A 57 7.82 8.72 -2.25
N TYR A 58 8.95 9.40 -2.33
CA TYR A 58 9.06 10.83 -2.58
C TYR A 58 9.94 11.11 -3.79
N GLU A 59 9.54 12.07 -4.62
CA GLU A 59 10.37 12.61 -5.70
C GLU A 59 10.88 13.99 -5.28
N ASP A 60 12.20 14.08 -5.08
CA ASP A 60 12.84 15.30 -4.58
C ASP A 60 12.91 16.42 -5.61
N SER A 61 13.35 17.60 -5.18
CA SER A 61 13.56 18.77 -6.04
C SER A 61 14.55 18.56 -7.20
N ASN A 62 15.30 17.45 -7.20
CA ASN A 62 16.22 17.05 -8.27
C ASN A 62 15.65 15.88 -9.10
N GLU A 63 14.35 15.61 -9.02
CA GLU A 63 13.63 14.56 -9.74
C GLU A 63 14.13 13.14 -9.38
N ARG A 64 14.69 12.96 -8.19
CA ARG A 64 15.15 11.65 -7.71
C ARG A 64 14.05 11.01 -6.87
N LEU A 65 13.73 9.75 -7.20
CA LEU A 65 12.85 8.93 -6.38
C LEU A 65 13.59 8.35 -5.18
N ILE A 66 13.08 8.68 -3.99
CA ILE A 66 13.63 8.34 -2.69
C ILE A 66 12.53 7.67 -1.87
N ILE A 67 12.83 6.51 -1.31
CA ILE A 67 12.01 5.91 -0.26
C ILE A 67 12.43 6.54 1.06
N LEU A 68 11.54 7.32 1.67
CA LEU A 68 11.72 7.86 3.02
C LEU A 68 11.05 6.91 4.02
N VAL A 69 11.77 6.50 5.06
CA VAL A 69 11.20 5.69 6.15
C VAL A 69 11.53 6.33 7.48
N LYS A 70 10.50 6.51 8.32
CA LYS A 70 10.67 7.03 9.67
C LYS A 70 11.38 6.01 10.55
N VAL A 71 12.23 6.48 11.47
CA VAL A 71 12.85 5.61 12.48
C VAL A 71 11.78 4.90 13.31
N GLN A 72 11.85 3.57 13.36
CA GLN A 72 10.90 2.69 14.06
C GLN A 72 11.58 1.36 14.41
N ASP A 73 10.88 0.47 15.13
CA ASP A 73 11.42 -0.86 15.45
C ASP A 73 11.62 -1.71 14.18
N THR A 74 12.44 -2.75 14.27
CA THR A 74 12.91 -3.53 13.12
C THR A 74 11.78 -4.10 12.25
N ILE A 75 10.70 -4.59 12.86
CA ILE A 75 9.61 -5.26 12.13
C ILE A 75 8.80 -4.21 11.38
N ASN A 76 8.39 -3.15 12.08
CA ASN A 76 7.67 -2.04 11.46
C ASN A 76 8.52 -1.35 10.38
N PHE A 77 9.83 -1.18 10.63
CA PHE A 77 10.79 -0.64 9.67
C PHE A 77 10.78 -1.43 8.37
N LEU A 78 10.95 -2.75 8.47
CA LEU A 78 10.98 -3.61 7.30
C LEU A 78 9.61 -3.61 6.60
N SER A 79 8.50 -3.61 7.34
CA SER A 79 7.16 -3.59 6.76
C SER A 79 6.90 -2.33 5.95
N THR A 80 7.19 -1.16 6.51
CA THR A 80 7.05 0.10 5.80
C THR A 80 7.98 0.17 4.60
N LEU A 81 9.24 -0.27 4.73
CA LEU A 81 10.17 -0.26 3.61
C LEU A 81 9.70 -1.13 2.45
N LEU A 82 9.24 -2.35 2.71
CA LEU A 82 8.74 -3.24 1.66
C LEU A 82 7.48 -2.67 1.00
N HIS A 83 6.58 -2.06 1.78
CA HIS A 83 5.39 -1.36 1.26
C HIS A 83 5.79 -0.24 0.30
N GLU A 84 6.67 0.67 0.70
CA GLU A 84 7.14 1.76 -0.17
C GLU A 84 7.97 1.26 -1.37
N TYR A 85 8.65 0.12 -1.23
CA TYR A 85 9.36 -0.50 -2.33
C TYR A 85 8.40 -1.05 -3.41
N VAL A 86 7.24 -1.58 -3.01
CA VAL A 86 6.19 -1.96 -3.97
C VAL A 86 5.70 -0.73 -4.73
N HIS A 87 5.47 0.40 -4.05
CA HIS A 87 5.14 1.65 -4.73
C HIS A 87 6.21 2.05 -5.74
N LEU A 88 7.50 1.96 -5.40
CA LEU A 88 8.59 2.24 -6.35
C LEU A 88 8.47 1.39 -7.62
N CYS A 89 8.18 0.10 -7.47
CA CYS A 89 8.01 -0.82 -8.60
C CYS A 89 6.77 -0.48 -9.43
N ASP A 90 5.63 -0.28 -8.77
CA ASP A 90 4.35 0.00 -9.38
C ASP A 90 4.39 1.31 -10.18
N TYR A 91 4.90 2.40 -9.58
CA TYR A 91 4.97 3.70 -10.25
C TYR A 91 5.99 3.73 -11.38
N LYS A 92 7.10 2.98 -11.29
CA LYS A 92 8.02 2.84 -12.43
C LYS A 92 7.36 2.13 -13.61
N LYS A 93 6.61 1.05 -13.37
CA LYS A 93 5.83 0.40 -14.43
C LYS A 93 4.77 1.32 -15.02
N LEU A 94 4.04 2.04 -14.16
CA LEU A 94 3.02 3.01 -14.60
C LEU A 94 3.62 4.13 -15.44
N SER A 95 4.75 4.71 -15.00
CA SER A 95 5.46 5.77 -15.70
C SER A 95 5.75 5.37 -17.14
N ILE A 96 6.29 4.17 -17.37
CA ILE A 96 6.57 3.65 -18.71
C ILE A 96 5.31 3.63 -19.59
N ILE A 97 4.18 3.18 -19.05
CA ILE A 97 2.90 3.09 -19.76
C ILE A 97 2.27 4.48 -20.00
N ARG A 98 2.62 5.47 -19.19
CA ARG A 98 2.15 6.85 -19.29
C ARG A 98 3.07 7.77 -20.10
N ASN A 99 3.99 7.23 -20.88
CA ASN A 99 4.98 7.98 -21.66
C ASN A 99 6.06 8.66 -20.79
N ASN A 100 6.48 7.96 -19.73
CA ASN A 100 7.52 8.38 -18.79
C ASN A 100 7.16 9.67 -18.01
N LEU A 101 5.90 9.81 -17.58
CA LEU A 101 5.54 10.86 -16.64
C LEU A 101 6.30 10.71 -15.32
N ILE A 102 6.60 11.84 -14.68
CA ILE A 102 7.29 11.86 -13.39
C ILE A 102 6.34 11.42 -12.28
N TYR A 103 6.88 11.00 -11.14
CA TYR A 103 6.07 10.44 -10.06
C TYR A 103 5.06 11.43 -9.52
N ARG A 104 5.43 12.71 -9.35
CA ARG A 104 4.51 13.75 -8.86
C ARG A 104 3.24 13.87 -9.70
N GLU A 105 3.34 13.75 -11.03
CA GLU A 105 2.18 13.77 -11.92
C GLU A 105 1.32 12.51 -11.80
N LEU A 106 1.96 11.36 -11.57
CA LEU A 106 1.27 10.07 -11.42
C LEU A 106 0.52 9.95 -10.09
N GLN A 107 0.94 10.66 -9.05
CA GLN A 107 0.28 10.66 -7.74
C GLN A 107 -1.17 11.19 -7.77
N ASP A 108 -1.52 11.95 -8.81
CA ASP A 108 -2.89 12.45 -9.02
C ASP A 108 -3.82 11.43 -9.68
N GLU A 109 -3.30 10.30 -10.17
CA GLU A 109 -4.11 9.17 -10.65
C GLU A 109 -4.73 8.39 -9.48
N TYR A 110 -5.79 8.92 -8.86
CA TYR A 110 -6.43 8.35 -7.67
C TYR A 110 -6.85 6.87 -7.81
N VAL A 111 -7.21 6.43 -9.02
CA VAL A 111 -7.55 5.03 -9.31
C VAL A 111 -6.33 4.14 -9.11
N PHE A 112 -5.17 4.56 -9.62
CA PHE A 112 -3.91 3.86 -9.41
C PHE A 112 -3.48 3.93 -7.96
N LEU A 113 -3.58 5.10 -7.34
CA LEU A 113 -3.23 5.33 -5.94
C LEU A 113 -3.91 4.31 -5.01
N PHE A 114 -5.23 4.14 -5.11
CA PHE A 114 -5.93 3.16 -4.26
C PHE A 114 -5.55 1.71 -4.57
N TRP A 115 -5.28 1.37 -5.84
CA TRP A 115 -4.86 0.02 -6.19
C TRP A 115 -3.43 -0.28 -5.69
N THR A 116 -2.48 0.64 -5.86
CA THR A 116 -1.10 0.41 -5.40
C THR A 116 -1.02 0.35 -3.88
N GLU A 117 -1.87 1.07 -3.15
CA GLU A 117 -2.00 0.94 -1.69
C GLU A 117 -2.49 -0.43 -1.26
N PHE A 118 -3.47 -1.00 -1.97
CA PHE A 118 -3.87 -2.40 -1.81
C PHE A 118 -2.70 -3.35 -2.09
N HIS A 119 -2.04 -3.19 -3.25
CA HIS A 119 -1.00 -4.09 -3.73
C HIS A 119 0.22 -4.10 -2.81
N ALA A 120 0.70 -2.92 -2.40
CA ALA A 120 1.80 -2.75 -1.47
C ALA A 120 1.49 -3.36 -0.10
N THR A 121 0.29 -3.15 0.43
CA THR A 121 -0.12 -3.80 1.69
C THR A 121 -0.25 -5.31 1.53
N TYR A 122 -0.87 -5.79 0.44
CA TYR A 122 -1.03 -7.22 0.18
C TYR A 122 0.31 -7.95 0.15
N LEU A 123 1.28 -7.47 -0.66
CA LEU A 123 2.56 -8.16 -0.81
C LEU A 123 3.43 -8.07 0.44
N SER A 124 3.53 -6.88 1.05
CA SER A 124 4.31 -6.71 2.27
C SER A 124 3.76 -7.59 3.39
N TYR A 125 2.45 -7.58 3.63
CA TYR A 125 1.82 -8.38 4.67
C TYR A 125 1.98 -9.89 4.43
N LYS A 126 1.77 -10.33 3.18
CA LYS A 126 1.98 -11.74 2.79
C LYS A 126 3.42 -12.20 3.03
N PHE A 127 4.40 -11.33 2.77
CA PHE A 127 5.81 -11.64 3.03
C PHE A 127 6.09 -11.89 4.51
N PHE A 128 5.56 -11.06 5.41
CA PHE A 128 5.72 -11.26 6.85
C PHE A 128 5.04 -12.52 7.32
N ILE A 129 3.83 -12.80 6.82
CA ILE A 129 3.13 -14.03 7.12
C ILE A 129 4.00 -15.25 6.76
N ASP A 130 4.56 -15.24 5.55
CA ASP A 130 5.36 -16.35 5.05
C ASP A 130 6.72 -16.49 5.76
N MET A 131 7.26 -15.42 6.34
CA MET A 131 8.49 -15.49 7.13
C MET A 131 8.26 -16.15 8.49
N TYR A 132 7.09 -15.98 9.10
CA TYR A 132 6.80 -16.42 10.46
C TYR A 132 5.43 -17.12 10.60
N PRO A 133 5.09 -18.12 9.75
CA PRO A 133 3.73 -18.64 9.67
C PRO A 133 3.27 -19.32 10.96
N THR A 134 4.19 -19.92 11.73
CA THR A 134 3.87 -20.62 12.99
C THR A 134 3.70 -19.71 14.19
N GLU A 135 4.06 -18.43 14.08
CA GLU A 135 3.98 -17.45 15.17
C GLU A 135 2.69 -16.62 15.11
N ILE A 136 1.85 -16.85 14.09
CA ILE A 136 0.65 -16.06 13.83
C ILE A 136 -0.56 -16.72 14.46
N ASP A 137 -1.19 -16.02 15.40
CA ASP A 137 -2.55 -16.33 15.81
C ASP A 137 -3.51 -15.83 14.72
N VAL A 138 -3.80 -16.72 13.76
CA VAL A 138 -4.60 -16.42 12.56
C VAL A 138 -5.97 -15.84 12.95
N LYS A 139 -6.59 -16.34 14.01
CA LYS A 139 -7.92 -15.87 14.45
C LYS A 139 -7.86 -14.50 15.10
N ALA A 140 -6.86 -14.26 15.95
CA ALA A 140 -6.66 -12.95 16.55
C ALA A 140 -6.40 -11.88 15.47
N VAL A 141 -5.48 -12.17 14.54
CA VAL A 141 -5.13 -11.26 13.43
C VAL A 141 -6.33 -11.02 12.50
N GLN A 142 -7.06 -12.08 12.13
CA GLN A 142 -8.28 -11.95 11.33
C GLN A 142 -9.29 -11.01 12.00
N ASN A 143 -9.52 -11.19 13.31
CA ASN A 143 -10.47 -10.38 14.06
C ASN A 143 -10.01 -8.93 14.17
N GLU A 144 -8.73 -8.70 14.42
CA GLU A 144 -8.15 -7.36 14.51
C GLU A 144 -8.34 -6.58 13.20
N ILE A 145 -7.99 -7.17 12.06
CA ILE A 145 -8.16 -6.52 10.74
C ILE A 145 -9.62 -6.14 10.50
N VAL A 146 -10.56 -7.04 10.82
CA VAL A 146 -11.99 -6.83 10.60
C VAL A 146 -12.56 -5.77 11.54
N ILE A 147 -12.23 -5.85 12.84
CA ILE A 147 -12.73 -4.92 13.86
C ILE A 147 -12.23 -3.51 13.57
N ASN A 148 -10.94 -3.34 13.28
CA ASN A 148 -10.35 -2.03 13.01
C ASN A 148 -11.06 -1.31 11.84
N LEU A 149 -11.43 -2.03 10.78
CA LEU A 149 -12.16 -1.44 9.66
C LEU A 149 -13.62 -1.13 9.99
N ILE A 150 -14.30 -2.02 10.73
CA ILE A 150 -15.69 -1.81 11.18
C ILE A 150 -15.79 -0.62 12.12
N GLU A 151 -14.87 -0.49 13.07
CA GLU A 151 -14.79 0.64 13.99
C GLU A 151 -14.57 1.94 13.23
N TYR A 152 -13.67 1.95 12.24
CA TYR A 152 -13.49 3.11 11.38
C TYR A 152 -14.78 3.49 10.64
N TYR A 153 -15.45 2.53 10.01
CA TYR A 153 -16.73 2.79 9.33
C TYR A 153 -17.82 3.32 10.25
N SER A 154 -17.75 2.98 11.54
CA SER A 154 -18.71 3.39 12.56
C SER A 154 -18.31 4.69 13.27
N SER A 155 -17.11 5.22 13.01
CA SER A 155 -16.55 6.38 13.72
C SER A 155 -17.23 7.71 13.38
N SER A 156 -17.88 7.81 12.22
CA SER A 156 -18.58 9.02 11.77
C SER A 156 -19.79 8.67 10.91
N LEU A 157 -20.83 9.50 10.99
CA LEU A 157 -21.99 9.44 10.09
C LEU A 157 -21.62 9.79 8.63
N ARG A 158 -20.53 10.54 8.45
CA ARG A 158 -20.00 10.93 7.13
C ARG A 158 -18.49 10.77 7.16
N LEU A 159 -18.00 9.76 6.45
CA LEU A 159 -16.57 9.52 6.27
C LEU A 159 -16.04 10.40 5.14
N ASP A 160 -14.77 10.81 5.24
CA ASP A 160 -14.07 11.32 4.07
C ASP A 160 -13.89 10.18 3.06
N LYS A 161 -14.24 10.45 1.79
CA LYS A 161 -14.26 9.39 0.76
C LYS A 161 -12.86 8.84 0.50
N ASN A 162 -11.85 9.72 0.43
CA ASN A 162 -10.50 9.32 0.08
C ASN A 162 -9.82 8.59 1.24
N GLU A 163 -9.98 9.11 2.46
CA GLU A 163 -9.47 8.46 3.67
C GLU A 163 -10.14 7.08 3.86
N ALA A 164 -11.46 7.00 3.68
CA ALA A 164 -12.18 5.74 3.81
C ALA A 164 -11.74 4.73 2.77
N MET A 165 -11.56 5.14 1.51
CA MET A 165 -11.08 4.25 0.45
C MET A 165 -9.66 3.77 0.74
N ASN A 166 -8.76 4.67 1.15
CA ASN A 166 -7.38 4.33 1.49
C ASN A 166 -7.30 3.29 2.63
N LYS A 167 -8.02 3.53 3.74
CA LYS A 167 -8.08 2.56 4.85
C LYS A 167 -8.70 1.23 4.42
N THR A 168 -9.71 1.28 3.56
CA THR A 168 -10.38 0.08 3.03
C THR A 168 -9.44 -0.77 2.19
N VAL A 169 -8.78 -0.18 1.19
CA VAL A 169 -7.90 -0.94 0.28
C VAL A 169 -6.73 -1.59 1.01
N ARG A 170 -6.14 -0.88 1.98
CA ARG A 170 -5.08 -1.43 2.84
C ARG A 170 -5.59 -2.58 3.69
N SER A 171 -6.73 -2.41 4.37
CA SER A 171 -7.35 -3.49 5.15
C SER A 171 -7.67 -4.73 4.29
N TYR A 172 -8.20 -4.53 3.08
CA TYR A 172 -8.46 -5.61 2.13
C TYR A 172 -7.17 -6.30 1.68
N GLY A 173 -6.08 -5.54 1.50
CA GLY A 173 -4.75 -6.07 1.21
C GLY A 173 -4.26 -7.03 2.29
N SER A 174 -4.27 -6.60 3.56
CA SER A 174 -3.88 -7.44 4.69
C SER A 174 -4.78 -8.67 4.84
N TYR A 175 -6.09 -8.49 4.67
CA TYR A 175 -7.05 -9.59 4.81
C TYR A 175 -6.89 -10.65 3.72
N LEU A 176 -6.72 -10.24 2.46
CA LEU A 176 -6.51 -11.14 1.34
C LEU A 176 -5.14 -11.82 1.41
N ALA A 177 -4.12 -11.16 1.95
CA ALA A 177 -2.83 -11.78 2.23
C ALA A 177 -2.97 -12.91 3.26
N LEU A 178 -3.68 -12.65 4.38
CA LEU A 178 -3.95 -13.65 5.40
C LEU A 178 -4.77 -14.83 4.84
N TYR A 179 -5.80 -14.55 4.05
CA TYR A 179 -6.63 -15.58 3.41
C TYR A 179 -5.84 -16.44 2.42
N ASP A 180 -5.01 -15.83 1.58
CA ASP A 180 -4.25 -16.58 0.56
C ASP A 180 -3.23 -17.54 1.18
N VAL A 181 -2.76 -17.29 2.41
CA VAL A 181 -1.84 -18.19 3.12
C VAL A 181 -2.59 -19.22 3.98
N PHE A 182 -3.67 -18.80 4.67
CA PHE A 182 -4.41 -19.62 5.63
C PHE A 182 -5.86 -19.89 5.21
N GLY A 183 -6.09 -20.18 3.93
CA GLY A 183 -7.44 -20.26 3.34
C GLY A 183 -8.39 -21.27 3.98
N ASP A 184 -7.85 -22.29 4.66
CA ASP A 184 -8.63 -23.29 5.42
C ASP A 184 -9.10 -22.76 6.78
N GLU A 185 -8.44 -21.73 7.32
CA GLU A 185 -8.73 -21.14 8.62
C GLU A 185 -9.45 -19.80 8.50
N VAL A 186 -9.23 -19.05 7.42
CA VAL A 186 -9.77 -17.70 7.23
C VAL A 186 -10.99 -17.74 6.31
N THR A 187 -12.10 -17.14 6.76
CA THR A 187 -13.30 -17.03 5.92
C THR A 187 -13.07 -15.97 4.84
N LEU A 188 -13.22 -16.32 3.56
CA LEU A 188 -13.03 -15.35 2.47
C LEU A 188 -13.95 -14.11 2.58
N TYR A 189 -15.19 -14.28 3.04
CA TYR A 189 -16.19 -13.21 3.14
C TYR A 189 -16.61 -13.00 4.61
N PRO A 190 -15.84 -12.21 5.40
CA PRO A 190 -16.21 -11.88 6.77
C PRO A 190 -17.51 -11.07 6.83
N LYS A 191 -18.34 -11.35 7.83
CA LYS A 191 -19.60 -10.62 8.04
C LYS A 191 -19.32 -9.18 8.47
N GLN A 192 -20.15 -8.25 7.99
CA GLN A 192 -20.12 -6.81 8.36
C GLN A 192 -18.83 -6.06 8.01
N TYR A 193 -17.88 -6.71 7.33
CA TYR A 193 -16.59 -6.12 6.98
C TYR A 193 -16.67 -5.08 5.84
N TYR A 194 -17.75 -5.11 5.06
CA TYR A 194 -17.96 -4.20 3.94
C TYR A 194 -18.92 -3.08 4.35
N TYR A 195 -18.57 -1.83 4.06
CA TYR A 195 -19.43 -0.68 4.38
C TYR A 195 -20.80 -0.78 3.71
N ASN A 196 -20.81 -1.17 2.43
CA ASN A 196 -22.02 -1.43 1.65
C ASN A 196 -21.72 -2.38 0.47
N LYS A 197 -22.68 -2.58 -0.43
CA LYS A 197 -22.54 -3.46 -1.59
C LYS A 197 -21.40 -3.05 -2.54
N ILE A 198 -21.17 -1.75 -2.75
CA ILE A 198 -20.09 -1.25 -3.62
C ILE A 198 -18.72 -1.62 -3.04
N PHE A 199 -18.56 -1.52 -1.72
CA PHE A 199 -17.32 -1.93 -1.04
C PHE A 199 -17.06 -3.44 -1.17
N LEU A 200 -18.12 -4.27 -1.16
CA LEU A 200 -18.00 -5.69 -1.49
C LEU A 200 -17.61 -5.93 -2.97
N GLU A 201 -18.13 -5.14 -3.91
CA GLU A 201 -17.73 -5.21 -5.33
C GLU A 201 -16.24 -4.84 -5.50
N ILE A 202 -15.76 -3.83 -4.77
CA ILE A 202 -14.34 -3.45 -4.73
C ILE A 202 -13.49 -4.57 -4.13
N TYR A 203 -13.91 -5.18 -3.04
CA TYR A 203 -13.21 -6.34 -2.46
C TYR A 203 -13.05 -7.47 -3.48
N ASN A 204 -14.14 -7.81 -4.20
CA ASN A 204 -14.11 -8.83 -5.24
C ASN A 204 -13.21 -8.44 -6.41
N PHE A 205 -13.18 -7.16 -6.80
CA PHE A 205 -12.28 -6.66 -7.82
C PHE A 205 -10.82 -6.87 -7.40
N LEU A 206 -10.42 -6.34 -6.23
CA LEU A 206 -9.04 -6.42 -5.74
C LEU A 206 -8.59 -7.86 -5.52
N LYS A 207 -9.48 -8.75 -5.06
CA LYS A 207 -9.23 -10.19 -4.94
C LYS A 207 -8.78 -10.82 -6.26
N ASN A 208 -9.32 -10.38 -7.39
CA ASN A 208 -9.06 -10.96 -8.70
C ASN A 208 -7.94 -10.22 -9.48
N HIS A 209 -7.53 -9.03 -9.04
CA HIS A 209 -6.58 -8.17 -9.75
C HIS A 209 -5.45 -7.73 -8.82
N LYS A 210 -4.66 -8.72 -8.36
CA LYS A 210 -3.58 -8.56 -7.36
C LYS A 210 -2.21 -8.25 -7.96
N THR A 211 -2.08 -8.26 -9.27
CA THR A 211 -0.82 -7.96 -9.98
C THR A 211 -0.99 -6.72 -10.83
N PHE A 212 0.11 -6.04 -11.12
CA PHE A 212 0.11 -4.84 -11.96
C PHE A 212 -0.50 -5.10 -13.34
N ASP A 213 -0.11 -6.20 -13.99
CA ASP A 213 -0.53 -6.52 -15.35
C ASP A 213 -2.03 -6.87 -15.42
N ASP A 214 -2.53 -7.62 -14.42
CA ASP A 214 -3.96 -7.91 -14.33
C ASP A 214 -4.77 -6.65 -14.09
N PHE A 215 -4.28 -5.75 -13.23
CA PHE A 215 -4.98 -4.51 -12.90
C PHE A 215 -5.00 -3.52 -14.05
N ILE A 216 -3.86 -3.24 -14.68
CA ILE A 216 -3.78 -2.20 -15.72
C ILE A 216 -4.68 -2.54 -16.91
N ALA A 217 -4.85 -3.82 -17.23
CA ALA A 217 -5.76 -4.30 -18.25
C ALA A 217 -7.24 -3.99 -17.96
N VAL A 218 -7.62 -3.82 -16.70
CA VAL A 218 -8.99 -3.52 -16.26
C VAL A 218 -9.11 -2.22 -15.45
N TYR A 219 -8.15 -1.31 -15.59
CA TYR A 219 -8.09 -0.03 -14.87
C TYR A 219 -9.42 0.74 -14.92
N GLY A 220 -10.05 0.80 -16.10
CA GLY A 220 -11.34 1.47 -16.29
C GLY A 220 -12.48 0.88 -15.46
N ASN A 221 -12.47 -0.44 -15.24
CA ASN A 221 -13.50 -1.09 -14.42
C ASN A 221 -13.36 -0.70 -12.95
N PHE A 222 -12.13 -0.52 -12.45
CA PHE A 222 -11.91 -0.05 -11.09
C PHE A 222 -12.34 1.41 -10.94
N ASN A 223 -11.99 2.25 -11.90
CA ASN A 223 -12.46 3.62 -11.97
C ASN A 223 -14.00 3.71 -11.89
N ASP A 224 -14.70 2.90 -12.68
CA ASP A 224 -16.17 2.84 -12.68
C ASP A 224 -16.77 2.40 -11.34
N LEU A 225 -16.06 1.57 -10.56
CA LEU A 225 -16.45 1.22 -9.19
C LEU A 225 -16.24 2.39 -8.23
N LEU A 226 -15.10 3.08 -8.31
CA LEU A 226 -14.77 4.22 -7.45
C LEU A 226 -15.71 5.43 -7.67
N LEU A 227 -16.23 5.60 -8.88
CA LEU A 227 -17.23 6.62 -9.21
C LEU A 227 -18.61 6.37 -8.57
N LYS A 228 -18.88 5.16 -8.08
CA LYS A 228 -20.15 4.79 -7.41
C LYS A 228 -20.14 5.02 -5.90
N ILE A 229 -18.98 5.33 -5.31
CA ILE A 229 -18.82 5.69 -3.89
C ILE A 229 -19.22 7.15 -3.69
#